data_AF-A0A7Y5AV42-F1
#
_entry.id   AF-A0A7Y5AV42-F1
#
_cell.length_a   1.000
_cell.length_b   1.000
_cell.length_c   1.000
_cell.angle_alpha   90.00
_cell.angle_beta   90.00
_cell.angle_gamma   90.00
#
_symmetry.space_group_name_H-M   'P 1'
#
loop_
_entity.id
_entity.type
_entity.pdbx_description
1 polymer ?
#
loop_
_entity_poly.entity_id
_entity_poly.type
_entity_poly.pdbx_seq_one_letter_code
_entity_poly.pdbx_strand_id
1 'polypeptide(L)'
;MMLSHHQDMHAIFASLYQALQMQDIKSLSLGEQFYIANKKALLFLRSEGYISFEEFHGLSAPLSINMNSPDFIMDLGSMFDDKEKIAELNRIVSHCKEGTTLVSGTLADQLNLPKTVVRACFEINERQGQGYCSGGYICLRYLGR
;
A
#
# COMPACT_ATOMS: atom_id res chain seq x y z
N MET A 1 11.04 13.70 -3.79
CA MET A 1 12.33 13.59 -4.51
C MET A 1 12.08 12.73 -5.75
N MET A 2 12.66 13.09 -6.89
CA MET A 2 12.21 12.80 -8.27
C MET A 2 12.03 11.31 -8.63
N LEU A 3 10.84 10.92 -9.11
CA LEU A 3 10.58 9.67 -9.86
C LEU A 3 9.82 9.91 -11.19
N SER A 4 9.80 11.15 -11.69
CA SER A 4 8.86 11.59 -12.75
C SER A 4 9.34 11.40 -14.19
N HIS A 5 10.44 10.69 -14.48
CA HIS A 5 11.04 10.66 -15.83
C HIS A 5 11.28 9.29 -16.48
N HIS A 6 10.57 8.24 -16.09
CA HIS A 6 10.44 7.04 -16.92
C HIS A 6 8.97 6.66 -17.06
N GLN A 7 8.40 6.76 -18.27
CA GLN A 7 7.04 6.28 -18.57
C GLN A 7 6.84 4.82 -18.09
N ASP A 8 7.90 4.03 -18.07
CA ASP A 8 7.93 2.66 -17.55
C ASP A 8 7.58 2.58 -16.06
N MET A 9 8.03 3.54 -15.24
CA MET A 9 7.75 3.53 -13.79
C MET A 9 6.28 3.80 -13.51
N HIS A 10 5.65 4.70 -14.26
CA HIS A 10 4.23 4.99 -14.10
C HIS A 10 3.36 3.77 -14.43
N ALA A 11 3.71 3.02 -15.49
CA ALA A 11 3.01 1.79 -15.86
C ALA A 11 3.14 0.69 -14.79
N ILE A 12 4.33 0.56 -14.20
CA ILE A 12 4.57 -0.38 -13.09
C ILE A 12 3.77 0.02 -11.86
N PHE A 13 3.77 1.29 -11.50
CA PHE A 13 3.01 1.81 -10.37
C PHE A 13 1.51 1.59 -10.53
N ALA A 14 0.98 1.84 -11.73
CA ALA A 14 -0.42 1.56 -12.05
C ALA A 14 -0.74 0.07 -11.87
N SER A 15 0.14 -0.81 -12.33
CA SER A 15 -0.04 -2.27 -12.21
C SER A 15 0.04 -2.75 -10.76
N LEU A 16 0.95 -2.20 -9.95
CA LEU A 16 1.04 -2.46 -8.51
C LEU A 16 -0.23 -1.99 -7.79
N TYR A 17 -0.72 -0.79 -8.11
CA TYR A 17 -1.95 -0.26 -7.51
C TYR A 17 -3.18 -1.07 -7.89
N GLN A 18 -3.31 -1.46 -9.15
CA GLN A 18 -4.39 -2.33 -9.62
C GLN A 18 -4.36 -3.68 -8.88
N ALA A 19 -3.18 -4.26 -8.67
CA ALA A 19 -3.06 -5.50 -7.90
C ALA A 19 -3.45 -5.31 -6.43
N LEU A 20 -3.14 -4.16 -5.81
CA LEU A 20 -3.62 -3.82 -4.47
C LEU A 20 -5.14 -3.74 -4.41
N GLN A 21 -5.79 -3.15 -5.42
CA GLN A 21 -7.25 -3.09 -5.52
C GLN A 21 -7.88 -4.48 -5.67
N MET A 22 -7.27 -5.36 -6.47
CA MET A 22 -7.83 -6.68 -6.77
C MET A 22 -7.62 -7.71 -5.66
N GLN A 23 -6.42 -7.72 -5.06
CA GLN A 23 -6.03 -8.76 -4.09
C GLN A 23 -6.28 -8.31 -2.65
N ASP A 24 -6.35 -7.00 -2.40
CA ASP A 24 -6.60 -6.38 -1.10
C ASP A 24 -5.64 -6.83 0.03
N ILE A 25 -4.44 -7.27 -0.38
CA ILE A 25 -3.35 -7.72 0.48
C ILE A 25 -2.03 -7.08 0.02
N LYS A 26 -1.05 -6.99 0.93
CA LYS A 26 0.27 -6.42 0.63
C LYS A 26 1.16 -7.36 -0.20
N SER A 27 0.85 -8.66 -0.24
CA SER A 27 1.58 -9.68 -1.00
C SER A 27 0.92 -9.89 -2.36
N LEU A 28 1.56 -9.39 -3.42
CA LEU A 28 0.97 -9.32 -4.75
C LEU A 28 1.51 -10.44 -5.64
N SER A 29 0.60 -11.25 -6.16
CA SER A 29 0.93 -12.20 -7.23
C SER A 29 0.69 -11.56 -8.60
N LEU A 30 1.76 -11.14 -9.27
CA LEU A 30 1.73 -10.44 -10.57
C LEU A 30 2.21 -11.32 -11.74
N GLY A 31 2.66 -12.54 -11.46
CA GLY A 31 3.11 -13.51 -12.46
C GLY A 31 4.52 -13.27 -13.00
N GLU A 32 5.10 -14.35 -13.56
CA GLU A 32 6.48 -14.37 -14.05
C GLU A 32 6.72 -13.39 -15.21
N GLN A 33 5.77 -13.30 -16.16
CA GLN A 33 5.93 -12.41 -17.32
C GLN A 33 6.03 -10.94 -16.91
N PHE A 34 5.20 -10.50 -15.94
CA PHE A 34 5.28 -9.15 -15.40
C PHE A 34 6.64 -8.90 -14.73
N TYR A 35 7.12 -9.85 -13.93
CA TYR A 35 8.42 -9.74 -13.27
C TYR A 35 9.56 -9.61 -14.29
N ILE A 36 9.61 -10.49 -15.30
CA ILE A 36 10.67 -10.48 -16.32
C ILE A 36 10.66 -9.16 -17.09
N ALA A 37 9.49 -8.70 -17.53
CA ALA A 37 9.35 -7.45 -18.27
C ALA A 37 9.80 -6.22 -17.46
N ASN A 38 9.57 -6.23 -16.15
CA ASN A 38 9.79 -5.07 -15.27
C ASN A 38 10.96 -5.26 -14.30
N LYS A 39 11.81 -6.28 -14.50
CA LYS A 39 12.79 -6.76 -13.53
C LYS A 39 13.69 -5.66 -12.97
N LYS A 40 14.25 -4.80 -13.84
CA LYS A 40 15.17 -3.72 -13.43
C LYS A 40 14.49 -2.72 -12.48
N ALA A 41 13.29 -2.28 -12.85
CA ALA A 41 12.53 -1.33 -12.05
C ALA A 41 12.06 -1.95 -10.73
N LEU A 42 11.61 -3.21 -10.74
CA LEU A 42 11.26 -3.92 -9.50
C LEU A 42 12.48 -4.12 -8.58
N LEU A 43 13.65 -4.40 -9.13
CA LEU A 43 14.89 -4.49 -8.35
C LEU A 43 15.28 -3.14 -7.74
N PHE A 44 15.07 -2.04 -8.46
CA PHE A 44 15.26 -0.69 -7.92
C PHE A 44 14.28 -0.40 -6.78
N LEU A 45 12.99 -0.68 -6.94
CA LEU A 45 12.01 -0.50 -5.86
C LEU A 45 12.33 -1.36 -4.63
N ARG A 46 12.90 -2.56 -4.84
CA ARG A 46 13.39 -3.42 -3.76
C ARG A 46 14.59 -2.79 -3.05
N SER A 47 15.56 -2.23 -3.77
CA SER A 47 16.74 -1.59 -3.13
C SER A 47 16.37 -0.35 -2.33
N GLU A 48 15.35 0.39 -2.75
CA GLU A 48 14.78 1.52 -2.01
C GLU A 48 13.91 1.11 -0.81
N GLY A 49 13.69 -0.20 -0.61
CA GLY A 49 12.90 -0.72 0.51
C GLY A 49 11.37 -0.56 0.34
N TYR A 50 10.90 -0.12 -0.82
CA TYR A 50 9.47 0.00 -1.10
C TYR A 50 8.77 -1.35 -1.19
N ILE A 51 9.46 -2.34 -1.75
CA ILE A 51 8.97 -3.71 -1.92
C ILE A 51 10.00 -4.75 -1.47
N SER A 52 9.55 -5.98 -1.26
CA SER A 52 10.41 -7.16 -1.16
C SER A 52 9.85 -8.29 -2.01
N PHE A 53 10.68 -9.30 -2.26
CA PHE A 53 10.29 -10.49 -3.00
C PHE A 53 10.18 -11.68 -2.06
N GLU A 54 9.12 -12.46 -2.22
CA GLU A 54 9.05 -13.81 -1.69
C GLU A 54 9.66 -14.76 -2.73
N GLU A 55 10.86 -15.25 -2.45
CA GLU A 55 11.65 -16.07 -3.38
C GLU A 55 11.55 -17.55 -3.00
N PHE A 56 11.59 -18.43 -4.00
CA PHE A 56 11.68 -19.88 -3.79
C PHE A 56 12.79 -20.47 -4.65
N HIS A 57 13.57 -21.39 -4.07
CA HIS A 57 14.69 -22.00 -4.78
C HIS A 57 14.22 -22.76 -6.02
N GLY A 58 14.87 -22.49 -7.15
CA GLY A 58 14.56 -23.13 -8.44
C GLY A 58 13.57 -22.38 -9.32
N LEU A 59 13.02 -21.25 -8.86
CA LEU A 59 12.18 -20.38 -9.70
C LEU A 59 12.98 -19.24 -10.36
N SER A 60 12.62 -18.92 -11.60
CA SER A 60 13.14 -17.79 -12.39
C SER A 60 12.59 -16.43 -11.97
N ALA A 61 11.46 -16.43 -11.25
CA ALA A 61 10.75 -15.27 -10.75
C ALA A 61 10.29 -15.49 -9.30
N PRO A 62 10.08 -14.41 -8.52
CA PRO A 62 9.55 -14.53 -7.17
C PRO A 62 8.10 -15.00 -7.17
N LEU A 63 7.69 -15.67 -6.08
CA LEU A 63 6.32 -16.11 -5.84
C LEU A 63 5.37 -14.92 -5.67
N SER A 64 5.81 -13.91 -4.92
CA SER A 64 5.03 -12.71 -4.64
C SER A 64 5.93 -11.47 -4.50
N ILE A 65 5.32 -10.30 -4.71
CA ILE A 65 5.90 -8.99 -4.45
C ILE A 65 5.20 -8.40 -3.23
N ASN A 66 5.94 -8.21 -2.13
CA ASN A 66 5.40 -7.68 -0.88
C ASN A 66 5.62 -6.16 -0.81
N MET A 67 4.54 -5.42 -0.60
CA MET A 67 4.54 -3.96 -0.41
C MET A 67 4.92 -3.63 1.03
N ASN A 68 6.14 -3.11 1.23
CA ASN A 68 6.73 -2.94 2.56
C ASN A 68 6.56 -1.52 3.13
N SER A 69 6.48 -0.51 2.25
CA SER A 69 6.43 0.89 2.66
C SER A 69 4.98 1.42 2.66
N PRO A 70 4.43 1.80 3.83
CA PRO A 70 3.13 2.47 3.91
C PRO A 70 3.11 3.80 3.15
N ASP A 71 4.20 4.56 3.22
CA ASP A 71 4.34 5.82 2.50
C ASP A 71 4.22 5.60 0.99
N PHE A 72 4.87 4.55 0.47
CA PHE A 72 4.76 4.19 -0.94
C PHE A 72 3.34 3.73 -1.32
N ILE A 73 2.65 2.97 -0.47
CA ILE A 73 1.26 2.58 -0.71
C ILE A 73 0.34 3.82 -0.75
N MET A 74 0.55 4.80 0.13
CA MET A 74 -0.19 6.06 0.13
C MET A 74 0.13 6.92 -1.10
N ASP A 75 1.39 6.93 -1.56
CA ASP A 75 1.79 7.60 -2.80
C ASP A 75 1.06 6.98 -4.00
N LEU A 76 1.01 5.65 -4.11
CA LEU A 76 0.25 4.96 -5.16
C LEU A 76 -1.25 5.31 -5.10
N GLY A 77 -1.86 5.29 -3.90
CA GLY A 77 -3.25 5.71 -3.73
C GLY A 77 -3.49 7.15 -4.18
N SER A 78 -2.58 8.07 -3.84
CA SER A 78 -2.67 9.48 -4.24
C SER A 78 -2.47 9.72 -5.74
N MET A 79 -1.75 8.82 -6.42
CA MET A 79 -1.53 8.89 -7.87
C MET A 79 -2.70 8.31 -8.68
N PHE A 80 -3.31 7.22 -8.22
CA PHE A 80 -4.22 6.40 -9.04
C PHE A 80 -5.67 6.30 -8.52
N ASP A 81 -5.96 6.70 -7.29
CA ASP A 81 -7.34 6.80 -6.79
C ASP A 81 -7.90 8.23 -6.87
N ASP A 82 -9.14 8.38 -6.45
CA ASP A 82 -9.78 9.68 -6.30
C ASP A 82 -9.12 10.48 -5.17
N LYS A 83 -8.58 11.65 -5.53
CA LYS A 83 -7.90 12.57 -4.60
C LYS A 83 -8.81 12.99 -3.44
N GLU A 84 -10.12 13.11 -3.67
CA GLU A 84 -11.07 13.47 -2.63
C GLU A 84 -11.20 12.36 -1.59
N LYS A 85 -11.22 11.08 -2.01
CA LYS A 85 -11.24 9.94 -1.09
C LYS A 85 -9.97 9.82 -0.26
N ILE A 86 -8.81 10.03 -0.88
CA ILE A 86 -7.52 9.99 -0.19
C ILE A 86 -7.41 11.16 0.81
N ALA A 87 -7.86 12.35 0.42
CA ALA A 87 -7.92 13.50 1.33
C ALA A 87 -8.88 13.23 2.50
N GLU A 88 -10.05 12.65 2.23
CA GLU A 88 -11.04 12.32 3.25
C GLU A 88 -10.54 11.23 4.21
N LEU A 89 -9.87 10.19 3.71
CA LEU A 89 -9.19 9.18 4.53
C LEU A 89 -8.21 9.84 5.50
N ASN A 90 -7.30 10.68 4.98
CA ASN A 90 -6.33 11.39 5.81
C ASN A 90 -7.01 12.28 6.86
N ARG A 91 -8.10 12.97 6.48
CA ARG A 91 -8.87 13.82 7.40
C ARG A 91 -9.50 13.00 8.53
N ILE A 92 -10.16 11.88 8.22
CA ILE A 92 -10.82 11.01 9.20
C ILE A 92 -9.81 10.45 10.21
N VAL A 93 -8.64 10.01 9.73
CA VAL A 93 -7.63 9.38 10.59
C VAL A 93 -6.90 10.40 11.45
N SER A 94 -6.44 11.52 10.87
CA SER A 94 -5.71 12.57 11.59
C SER A 94 -6.56 13.34 12.61
N HIS A 95 -7.88 13.36 12.43
CA HIS A 95 -8.82 13.99 13.36
C HIS A 95 -9.65 12.96 14.15
N CYS A 96 -9.17 11.71 14.21
CA CYS A 96 -9.82 10.67 14.98
C CYS A 96 -9.78 11.06 16.47
N LYS A 97 -10.96 11.25 17.07
CA LYS A 97 -11.08 11.63 18.49
C LYS A 97 -10.43 10.58 19.39
N GLU A 98 -9.68 11.03 20.40
CA GLU A 98 -9.08 10.17 21.42
C GLU A 98 -10.09 9.13 21.96
N GLY A 99 -9.67 7.87 22.02
CA GLY A 99 -10.51 6.75 22.47
C GLY A 99 -11.45 6.19 21.39
N THR A 100 -11.52 6.80 20.21
CA THR A 100 -12.32 6.29 19.08
C THR A 100 -11.53 5.25 18.31
N THR A 101 -12.17 4.12 17.98
CA THR A 101 -11.57 3.07 17.16
C THR A 101 -12.12 3.11 15.74
N LEU A 102 -11.23 3.23 14.76
CA LEU A 102 -11.51 3.03 13.34
C LEU A 102 -11.17 1.59 12.95
N VAL A 103 -11.93 1.03 12.01
CA VAL A 103 -11.72 -0.32 11.49
C VAL A 103 -11.40 -0.23 10.00
N SER A 104 -10.27 -0.80 9.58
CA SER A 104 -9.76 -0.63 8.21
C SER A 104 -10.74 -1.12 7.15
N GLY A 105 -11.42 -2.25 7.40
CA GLY A 105 -12.41 -2.82 6.48
C GLY A 105 -13.63 -1.91 6.32
N THR A 106 -14.23 -1.49 7.43
CA THR A 106 -15.40 -0.60 7.40
C THR A 106 -15.10 0.73 6.72
N LEU A 107 -13.93 1.32 7.01
CA LEU A 107 -13.54 2.60 6.41
C LEU A 107 -13.18 2.45 4.92
N ALA A 108 -12.55 1.34 4.53
CA ALA A 108 -12.29 1.00 3.14
C ALA A 108 -13.58 0.87 2.34
N ASP A 109 -14.58 0.17 2.88
CA ASP A 109 -15.89 -0.01 2.24
C ASP A 109 -16.63 1.34 2.12
N GLN A 110 -16.57 2.19 3.16
CA GLN A 110 -17.19 3.53 3.16
C GLN A 110 -16.59 4.47 2.12
N LEU A 111 -15.26 4.47 1.97
CA LEU A 111 -14.56 5.35 1.04
C LEU A 111 -14.37 4.70 -0.34
N ASN A 112 -14.74 3.43 -0.51
CA ASN A 112 -14.44 2.63 -1.70
C ASN A 112 -12.95 2.74 -2.09
N LEU A 113 -12.09 2.38 -1.13
CA LEU A 113 -10.62 2.34 -1.23
C LEU A 113 -10.10 0.94 -0.90
N PRO A 114 -8.91 0.54 -1.39
CA PRO A 114 -8.27 -0.71 -0.92
C PRO A 114 -8.02 -0.68 0.59
N LYS A 115 -8.25 -1.80 1.28
CA LYS A 115 -7.94 -1.90 2.72
C LYS A 115 -6.45 -1.70 2.96
N THR A 116 -5.60 -2.08 2.02
CA THR A 116 -4.15 -1.84 2.06
C THR A 116 -3.79 -0.35 2.13
N VAL A 117 -4.52 0.52 1.43
CA VAL A 117 -4.34 1.99 1.49
C VAL A 117 -4.81 2.53 2.85
N VAL A 118 -5.98 2.11 3.32
CA VAL A 118 -6.48 2.51 4.65
C VAL A 118 -5.50 2.08 5.75
N ARG A 119 -4.98 0.86 5.67
CA ARG A 119 -3.95 0.35 6.60
C ARG A 119 -2.67 1.16 6.54
N ALA A 120 -2.21 1.51 5.35
CA ALA A 120 -1.02 2.34 5.19
C ALA A 120 -1.20 3.70 5.87
N CYS A 121 -2.37 4.33 5.74
CA CYS A 121 -2.70 5.56 6.45
C CYS A 121 -2.65 5.36 7.97
N PHE A 122 -3.23 4.29 8.51
CA PHE A 122 -3.17 3.99 9.95
C PHE A 122 -1.73 3.83 10.45
N GLU A 123 -0.91 3.04 9.73
CA GLU A 123 0.49 2.79 10.07
C GLU A 123 1.34 4.08 10.06
N ILE A 124 1.06 5.00 9.13
CA ILE A 124 1.73 6.31 9.08
C ILE A 124 1.35 7.16 10.31
N ASN A 125 0.07 7.23 10.64
CA ASN A 125 -0.40 8.05 11.77
C ASN A 125 0.07 7.50 13.13
N GLU A 126 0.14 6.17 13.27
CA GLU A 126 0.76 5.53 14.44
C GLU A 126 2.25 5.90 14.57
N ARG A 127 3.03 5.84 13.48
CA ARG A 127 4.44 6.25 13.48
C ARG A 127 4.63 7.73 13.85
N GLN A 128 3.64 8.56 13.56
CA GLN A 128 3.60 9.98 13.96
C GLN A 128 3.11 10.20 15.40
N GLY A 129 2.73 9.14 16.12
CA GLY A 129 2.27 9.20 17.50
C GLY A 129 0.82 9.65 17.68
N GLN A 130 0.02 9.66 16.62
CA GLN A 130 -1.39 10.14 16.63
C GLN A 130 -2.39 9.05 17.06
N GLY A 131 -1.92 7.82 17.24
CA GLY A 131 -2.78 6.70 17.61
C GLY A 131 -2.01 5.38 17.66
N TYR A 132 -2.76 4.28 17.79
CA TYR A 132 -2.21 2.93 17.88
C TYR A 132 -2.92 1.99 16.92
N CYS A 133 -2.15 1.24 16.15
CA CYS A 133 -2.64 0.13 15.35
C CYS A 133 -2.76 -1.13 16.22
N SER A 134 -3.85 -1.87 16.03
CA SER A 134 -4.03 -3.18 16.65
C SER A 134 -4.74 -4.13 15.70
N GLY A 135 -4.65 -5.43 15.98
CA GLY A 135 -5.19 -6.47 15.11
C GLY A 135 -4.13 -7.08 14.22
N GLY A 136 -4.55 -7.65 13.09
CA GLY A 136 -3.66 -8.41 12.20
C GLY A 136 -4.09 -8.32 10.75
N TYR A 137 -3.56 -9.23 9.92
CA TYR A 137 -3.75 -9.23 8.46
C TYR A 137 -5.20 -9.23 7.97
N ILE A 138 -6.16 -9.66 8.79
CA ILE A 138 -7.58 -9.73 8.43
C ILE A 138 -8.30 -8.42 8.78
N CYS A 139 -8.01 -7.85 9.95
CA CYS A 139 -8.69 -6.67 10.46
C CYS A 139 -7.68 -5.82 11.23
N LEU A 140 -7.34 -4.67 10.66
CA LEU A 140 -6.54 -3.66 11.33
C LEU A 140 -7.49 -2.63 11.95
N ARG A 141 -7.25 -2.29 13.21
CA ARG A 141 -7.96 -1.26 13.94
C ARG A 141 -6.99 -0.15 14.29
N TYR A 142 -7.47 1.08 14.27
CA TYR A 142 -6.72 2.26 14.68
C TYR A 142 -7.43 2.95 15.82
N LEU A 143 -6.74 3.15 16.93
CA LEU A 143 -7.24 3.86 18.10
C LEU A 143 -6.62 5.26 18.11
N GLY A 144 -7.46 6.32 18.02
CA GLY A 144 -6.99 7.69 18.14
C GLY A 144 -6.45 8.02 19.53
N ARG A 145 -5.37 8.80 19.58
CA ARG A 145 -4.72 9.30 20.80
C ARG A 145 -4.80 10.82 20.89
#